data_AF-A0A7C1E521-F1
#
_entry.id   AF-A0A7C1E521-F1
#
_cell.length_a   1.000
_cell.length_b   1.000
_cell.length_c   1.000
_cell.angle_alpha   90.00
_cell.angle_beta   90.00
_cell.angle_gamma   90.00
#
_symmetry.space_group_name_H-M   'P 1'
#
loop_
_entity.id
_entity.type
_entity.pdbx_description
1 polymer ?
#
loop_
_entity_poly.entity_id
_entity_poly.type
_entity_poly.pdbx_seq_one_letter_code
_entity_poly.pdbx_strand_id
1 'polypeptide(L)'
;METVIFSNNSSIEEYRDDDILSMLNPCVASWFRDNFREFTVPQRLAIPLIKKGYNVLISSPTGSGKTLAAFLAIIDELVGLATRNSLEDKVYAVYVSPLRALNNDMKKNLMEPLEGIKKKYHELYGKELQEIRVAVRTGDTSQS
;
A
#
# COMPACT_ATOMS: atom_id res chain seq x y z
N MET A 1 4.69 17.34 -13.27
CA MET A 1 4.56 16.33 -12.19
C MET A 1 5.04 16.99 -10.92
N GLU A 2 4.18 17.11 -9.91
CA GLU A 2 4.42 17.88 -8.69
C GLU A 2 4.88 16.92 -7.57
N THR A 3 5.95 17.28 -6.87
CA THR A 3 6.49 16.50 -5.76
C THR A 3 6.14 17.19 -4.46
N VAL A 4 5.57 16.46 -3.50
CA VAL A 4 5.24 17.01 -2.19
C VAL A 4 6.08 16.34 -1.11
N ILE A 5 6.75 17.18 -0.31
CA ILE A 5 7.67 16.78 0.76
C ILE A 5 7.06 17.23 2.07
N PHE A 6 6.91 16.30 3.02
CA PHE A 6 6.43 16.62 4.36
C PHE A 6 7.42 16.16 5.41
N SER A 7 7.63 17.03 6.39
CA SER A 7 8.33 16.73 7.63
C SER A 7 7.39 17.03 8.79
N ASN A 8 7.71 16.55 10.00
CA ASN A 8 6.92 16.77 11.23
C ASN A 8 6.59 18.25 11.55
N ASN A 9 7.05 19.22 10.77
CA ASN A 9 6.91 20.66 10.99
C ASN A 9 6.13 21.41 9.89
N SER A 10 5.41 20.71 9.01
CA SER A 10 4.68 21.32 7.89
C SER A 10 3.20 21.57 8.25
N SER A 11 2.70 22.80 8.07
CA SER A 11 1.31 23.22 8.36
C SER A 11 0.27 22.71 7.34
N ILE A 12 0.28 21.41 7.05
CA ILE A 12 -0.65 20.81 6.09
C ILE A 12 -1.77 20.14 6.85
N GLU A 13 -2.98 20.40 6.40
CA GLU A 13 -4.18 19.79 6.94
C GLU A 13 -4.15 18.27 6.67
N GLU A 14 -4.14 17.48 7.74
CA GLU A 14 -4.22 16.03 7.67
C GLU A 14 -5.61 15.60 7.17
N TYR A 15 -5.65 14.57 6.33
CA TYR A 15 -6.93 13.97 5.95
C TYR A 15 -7.50 13.17 7.13
N ARG A 16 -8.83 13.24 7.32
CA ARG A 16 -9.52 12.44 8.33
C ARG A 16 -9.60 10.99 7.89
N ASP A 17 -9.61 10.07 8.84
CA ASP A 17 -9.65 8.64 8.58
C ASP A 17 -10.83 8.23 7.68
N ASP A 18 -12.02 8.78 7.92
CA ASP A 18 -13.21 8.49 7.12
C ASP A 18 -13.07 8.93 5.67
N ASP A 19 -12.42 10.09 5.44
CA ASP A 19 -12.16 10.58 4.08
C ASP A 19 -11.24 9.61 3.35
N ILE A 20 -10.18 9.12 4.01
CA ILE A 20 -9.24 8.15 3.44
C ILE A 20 -9.93 6.81 3.18
N LEU A 21 -10.70 6.29 4.15
CA LEU A 21 -11.42 5.02 4.03
C LEU A 21 -12.41 5.04 2.86
N SER A 22 -13.05 6.19 2.60
CA SER A 22 -13.96 6.37 1.47
C SER A 22 -13.28 6.36 0.10
N MET A 23 -11.98 6.67 0.04
CA MET A 23 -11.18 6.65 -1.19
C MET A 23 -10.63 5.27 -1.55
N LEU A 24 -10.58 4.36 -0.58
CA LEU A 24 -10.06 3.00 -0.76
C LEU A 24 -11.15 2.05 -1.29
N ASN A 25 -10.73 0.98 -1.94
CA ASN A 25 -11.62 -0.12 -2.29
C ASN A 25 -12.25 -0.70 -1.01
N PRO A 26 -13.53 -1.10 -1.02
CA PRO A 26 -14.23 -1.52 0.19
C PRO A 26 -13.55 -2.67 0.96
N CYS A 27 -12.95 -3.64 0.26
CA CYS A 27 -12.22 -4.73 0.90
C CYS A 27 -10.91 -4.28 1.56
N VAL A 28 -10.23 -3.26 1.01
CA VAL A 28 -9.02 -2.68 1.58
C VAL A 28 -9.36 -1.86 2.82
N ALA A 29 -10.41 -1.02 2.74
CA ALA A 29 -10.92 -0.26 3.89
C ALA A 29 -11.39 -1.19 5.02
N SER A 30 -12.12 -2.26 4.70
CA SER A 30 -12.56 -3.26 5.67
C SER A 30 -11.38 -3.98 6.31
N TRP A 31 -10.39 -4.41 5.52
CA TRP A 31 -9.18 -5.04 6.07
C TRP A 31 -8.44 -4.08 7.00
N PHE A 32 -8.29 -2.81 6.63
CA PHE A 32 -7.62 -1.83 7.47
C PHE A 32 -8.32 -1.66 8.83
N ARG A 33 -9.64 -1.48 8.84
CA ARG A 33 -10.44 -1.33 10.07
C ARG A 33 -10.33 -2.53 11.02
N ASP A 34 -10.22 -3.73 10.47
CA ASP A 34 -10.12 -4.96 11.27
C ASP A 34 -8.74 -5.14 11.91
N ASN A 35 -7.69 -4.52 11.33
CA ASN A 35 -6.31 -4.71 11.76
C ASN A 35 -5.73 -3.49 12.49
N PHE A 36 -6.32 -2.31 12.32
CA PHE A 36 -5.82 -1.05 12.87
C PHE A 36 -6.96 -0.18 13.40
N ARG A 37 -6.67 0.54 14.49
CA ARG A 37 -7.63 1.46 15.12
C ARG A 37 -7.82 2.75 14.32
N GLU A 38 -6.74 3.32 13.83
CA GLU A 38 -6.71 4.61 13.14
C GLU A 38 -5.49 4.71 12.21
N PHE A 39 -5.52 5.64 11.26
CA PHE A 39 -4.32 5.96 10.47
C PHE A 39 -3.30 6.75 11.28
N THR A 40 -2.01 6.48 11.04
CA THR A 40 -0.94 7.33 11.57
C THR A 40 -0.81 8.62 10.76
N VAL A 41 -0.19 9.66 11.33
CA VAL A 41 0.04 10.94 10.64
C VAL A 41 0.70 10.77 9.25
N PRO A 42 1.78 9.98 9.09
CA PRO A 42 2.35 9.72 7.76
C PRO A 42 1.36 9.07 6.77
N GLN A 43 0.46 8.22 7.26
CA GLN A 43 -0.56 7.57 6.43
C GLN A 43 -1.64 8.58 6.00
N ARG A 44 -2.10 9.42 6.94
CA ARG A 44 -3.09 10.49 6.68
C ARG A 44 -2.62 11.47 5.63
N LEU A 45 -1.33 11.81 5.64
CA LEU A 45 -0.74 12.71 4.65
C LEU A 45 -0.48 11.99 3.32
N ALA A 46 0.14 10.81 3.34
CA ALA A 46 0.68 10.21 2.12
C ALA A 46 -0.37 9.49 1.27
N ILE A 47 -1.28 8.71 1.86
CA ILE A 47 -2.20 7.84 1.10
C ILE A 47 -3.03 8.65 0.08
N PRO A 48 -3.69 9.76 0.47
CA PRO A 48 -4.52 10.52 -0.46
C PRO A 48 -3.71 11.17 -1.59
N LEU A 49 -2.47 11.58 -1.30
CA LEU A 49 -1.60 12.22 -2.28
C LEU A 49 -1.03 11.21 -3.28
N ILE A 50 -0.60 10.03 -2.81
CA ILE A 50 -0.18 8.94 -3.68
C ILE A 50 -1.34 8.53 -4.59
N LYS A 51 -2.56 8.38 -4.05
CA LYS A 51 -3.76 8.05 -4.84
C LYS A 51 -4.15 9.14 -5.86
N LYS A 52 -3.79 10.40 -5.62
CA LYS A 52 -3.95 11.50 -6.58
C LYS A 52 -2.83 11.57 -7.63
N GLY A 53 -1.84 10.67 -7.57
CA GLY A 53 -0.73 10.59 -8.53
C GLY A 53 0.44 11.53 -8.23
N TYR A 54 0.53 12.08 -7.01
CA TYR A 54 1.67 12.90 -6.60
C TYR A 54 2.88 12.03 -6.25
N ASN A 55 4.08 12.54 -6.52
CA ASN A 55 5.30 11.98 -5.95
C ASN A 55 5.41 12.43 -4.50
N VAL A 56 5.48 11.48 -3.57
CA VAL A 56 5.46 11.76 -2.13
C VAL A 56 6.76 11.31 -1.47
N LEU A 57 7.43 12.22 -0.77
CA LEU A 57 8.55 11.89 0.12
C LEU A 57 8.09 11.97 1.58
N ILE A 58 8.06 10.81 2.24
CA ILE A 58 7.69 10.69 3.66
C ILE A 58 8.95 10.72 4.52
N SER A 59 9.14 11.80 5.29
CA SER A 59 10.22 11.92 6.26
C SER A 59 9.68 11.85 7.69
N SER A 60 9.72 10.66 8.28
CA SER A 60 9.21 10.39 9.63
C SER A 60 10.06 9.33 10.36
N PRO A 61 10.02 9.30 11.71
CA PRO A 61 10.77 8.31 12.51
C PRO A 61 10.50 6.85 12.11
N THR A 62 11.37 5.93 12.52
CA THR A 62 11.09 4.49 12.43
C THR A 62 9.87 4.12 13.27
N GLY A 63 9.15 3.06 12.87
CA GLY A 63 7.91 2.65 13.56
C GLY A 63 6.67 3.52 13.30
N SER A 64 6.77 4.64 12.60
CA SER A 64 5.66 5.58 12.38
C SER A 64 4.62 5.13 11.31
N GLY A 65 4.74 3.91 10.79
CA GLY A 65 3.83 3.38 9.76
C GLY A 65 4.08 3.85 8.32
N LYS A 66 5.23 4.49 8.02
CA LYS A 66 5.56 5.00 6.67
C LYS A 66 5.52 3.94 5.56
N THR A 67 5.90 2.70 5.88
CA THR A 67 5.89 1.60 4.93
C THR A 67 4.47 1.22 4.52
N LEU A 68 3.57 1.09 5.50
CA LEU A 68 2.16 0.83 5.23
C LEU A 68 1.50 2.02 4.52
N ALA A 69 1.90 3.25 4.80
CA ALA A 69 1.41 4.44 4.09
C ALA A 69 1.63 4.34 2.57
N ALA A 70 2.84 3.98 2.16
CA ALA A 70 3.16 3.80 0.74
C ALA A 70 2.49 2.55 0.17
N PHE A 71 2.58 1.41 0.84
CA PHE A 71 2.06 0.16 0.31
C PHE A 71 0.54 0.10 0.25
N LEU A 72 -0.19 0.68 1.21
CA LEU A 72 -1.64 0.60 1.20
C LEU A 72 -2.22 1.31 -0.03
N ALA A 73 -1.66 2.45 -0.43
CA ALA A 73 -2.06 3.15 -1.65
C ALA A 73 -1.79 2.32 -2.92
N ILE A 74 -0.61 1.68 -3.01
CA ILE A 74 -0.24 0.81 -4.14
C ILE A 74 -1.12 -0.43 -4.19
N ILE A 75 -1.29 -1.12 -3.06
CA ILE A 75 -2.15 -2.31 -2.95
C ILE A 75 -3.57 -1.97 -3.36
N ASP A 76 -4.09 -0.82 -2.93
CA ASP A 76 -5.43 -0.39 -3.28
C ASP A 76 -5.62 -0.21 -4.80
N GLU A 77 -4.64 0.35 -5.50
CA GLU A 77 -4.67 0.45 -6.96
C GLU A 77 -4.67 -0.93 -7.63
N LEU A 78 -3.80 -1.84 -7.17
CA LEU A 78 -3.72 -3.22 -7.68
C LEU A 78 -5.00 -4.01 -7.42
N VAL A 79 -5.61 -3.84 -6.25
CA VAL A 79 -6.90 -4.44 -5.91
C VAL A 79 -7.97 -3.91 -6.85
N GLY A 80 -7.99 -2.61 -7.13
CA GLY A 80 -8.89 -2.03 -8.13
C GLY A 80 -8.76 -2.72 -9.49
N LEU A 81 -7.54 -2.93 -9.98
CA LEU A 81 -7.30 -3.67 -11.22
C LEU A 81 -7.73 -5.14 -11.13
N ALA A 82 -7.45 -5.79 -10.01
CA ALA A 82 -7.80 -7.19 -9.76
C ALA A 82 -9.31 -7.42 -9.72
N THR A 83 -10.09 -6.51 -9.11
CA THR A 83 -11.56 -6.60 -9.09
C THR A 83 -12.17 -6.55 -10.50
N ARG A 84 -11.48 -5.89 -11.43
CA ARG A 84 -11.87 -5.77 -12.85
C ARG A 84 -11.27 -6.86 -13.74
N ASN A 85 -10.53 -7.83 -13.16
CA ASN A 85 -9.76 -8.83 -13.91
C ASN A 85 -8.81 -8.22 -14.96
N SER A 86 -8.18 -7.10 -14.61
CA SER A 86 -7.35 -6.30 -15.53
C SER A 86 -5.86 -6.34 -15.21
N LEU A 87 -5.42 -7.19 -14.28
CA LEU A 87 -3.99 -7.43 -14.06
C LEU A 87 -3.41 -8.29 -15.19
N GLU A 88 -2.68 -7.64 -16.09
CA GLU A 88 -1.84 -8.26 -17.11
C GLU A 88 -0.54 -8.86 -16.54
N ASP A 89 0.18 -9.64 -17.37
CA ASP A 89 1.50 -10.16 -17.02
C ASP A 89 2.63 -9.13 -17.18
N LYS A 90 2.64 -8.16 -16.27
CA LYS A 90 3.65 -7.09 -16.23
C LYS A 90 3.91 -6.60 -14.80
N VAL A 91 4.98 -5.82 -14.63
CA VAL A 91 5.31 -5.17 -13.35
C VAL A 91 4.51 -3.88 -13.19
N TYR A 92 3.78 -3.75 -12.08
CA TYR A 92 3.00 -2.55 -11.74
C TYR A 92 3.68 -1.65 -10.70
N ALA A 93 4.48 -2.23 -9.81
CA ALA A 93 5.17 -1.51 -8.74
C ALA A 93 6.56 -2.08 -8.51
N VAL A 94 7.52 -1.21 -8.21
CA VAL A 94 8.88 -1.57 -7.84
C VAL A 94 9.18 -0.98 -6.47
N TYR A 95 9.52 -1.85 -5.52
CA TYR A 95 10.03 -1.46 -4.22
C TYR A 95 11.54 -1.63 -4.19
N VAL A 96 12.26 -0.57 -3.82
CA VAL A 96 13.73 -0.57 -3.72
C VAL A 96 14.12 -0.34 -2.27
N SER A 97 14.92 -1.25 -1.72
CA SER A 97 15.49 -1.16 -0.37
C SER A 97 17.02 -1.13 -0.45
N PRO A 98 17.69 -0.34 0.41
CA PRO A 98 19.14 -0.34 0.51
C PRO A 98 19.71 -1.60 1.19
N LEU A 99 18.89 -2.39 1.91
CA LEU A 99 19.33 -3.56 2.66
C LEU A 99 18.55 -4.82 2.29
N ARG A 100 19.27 -5.95 2.16
CA ARG A 100 18.69 -7.27 1.86
C ARG A 100 17.78 -7.80 2.97
N ALA A 101 18.15 -7.61 4.23
CA ALA A 101 17.35 -8.07 5.38
C ALA A 101 15.93 -7.47 5.35
N LEU A 102 15.82 -6.21 4.91
CA LEU A 102 14.54 -5.54 4.78
C LEU A 102 13.67 -6.16 3.67
N ASN A 103 14.26 -6.74 2.61
CA ASN A 103 13.47 -7.40 1.55
C ASN A 103 12.68 -8.61 2.08
N ASN A 104 13.26 -9.37 3.02
CA ASN A 104 12.57 -10.51 3.62
C ASN A 104 11.41 -10.07 4.51
N ASP A 105 11.62 -9.02 5.31
CA ASP A 105 10.57 -8.42 6.13
C ASP A 105 9.47 -7.80 5.26
N MET A 106 9.80 -7.24 4.10
CA MET A 106 8.84 -6.67 3.16
C MET A 106 7.93 -7.72 2.55
N LYS A 107 8.44 -8.93 2.28
CA LYS A 107 7.56 -10.02 1.82
C LYS A 107 6.46 -10.30 2.83
N LYS A 108 6.79 -10.41 4.13
CA LYS A 108 5.77 -10.60 5.18
C LYS A 108 4.79 -9.42 5.23
N ASN A 109 5.32 -8.20 5.25
CA ASN A 109 4.52 -6.97 5.32
C ASN A 109 3.64 -6.71 4.08
N LEU A 110 3.90 -7.39 2.95
CA LEU A 110 3.06 -7.33 1.74
C LEU A 110 2.07 -8.50 1.67
N MET A 111 2.54 -9.72 1.97
CA MET A 111 1.71 -10.93 1.85
C MET A 111 0.55 -10.91 2.84
N GLU A 112 0.78 -10.50 4.09
CA GLU A 112 -0.27 -10.46 5.12
C GLU A 112 -1.44 -9.53 4.74
N PRO A 113 -1.21 -8.27 4.31
CA PRO A 113 -2.28 -7.43 3.76
C PRO A 113 -2.95 -8.03 2.53
N LEU A 114 -2.19 -8.56 1.57
CA LEU A 114 -2.76 -9.10 0.32
C LEU A 114 -3.70 -10.30 0.61
N GLU A 115 -3.28 -11.21 1.48
CA GLU A 115 -4.10 -12.35 1.90
C GLU A 115 -5.34 -11.91 2.67
N GLY A 116 -5.18 -10.97 3.61
CA GLY A 116 -6.30 -10.43 4.37
C GLY A 116 -7.33 -9.72 3.49
N ILE A 117 -6.87 -8.90 2.54
CA ILE A 117 -7.73 -8.19 1.58
C ILE A 117 -8.42 -9.17 0.64
N LYS A 118 -7.74 -10.23 0.20
CA LYS A 118 -8.36 -11.31 -0.59
C LYS A 118 -9.51 -11.96 0.17
N LYS A 119 -9.32 -12.28 1.46
CA LYS A 119 -10.38 -12.82 2.33
C LYS A 119 -11.54 -11.83 2.45
N LYS A 120 -11.26 -10.55 2.70
CA LYS A 120 -12.30 -9.50 2.74
C LYS A 120 -13.07 -9.35 1.44
N TYR A 121 -12.39 -9.48 0.31
CA TYR A 121 -13.06 -9.46 -0.98
C TYR A 121 -14.02 -10.65 -1.14
N HIS A 122 -13.59 -11.86 -0.76
CA HIS A 122 -14.45 -13.03 -0.76
C HIS A 122 -15.65 -12.87 0.18
N GLU A 123 -15.43 -12.41 1.42
CA GLU A 123 -16.50 -12.17 2.41
C GLU A 123 -17.55 -11.15 1.91
N LEU A 124 -17.11 -10.07 1.25
CA LEU A 124 -17.99 -8.99 0.78
C LEU A 124 -18.75 -9.35 -0.50
N TYR A 125 -18.14 -10.12 -1.41
CA TYR A 125 -18.66 -10.29 -2.77
C TYR A 125 -18.91 -11.74 -3.18
N GLY A 126 -18.53 -12.73 -2.36
CA GLY A 126 -18.66 -14.16 -2.68
C GLY A 126 -17.86 -14.60 -3.91
N LYS A 127 -16.76 -13.91 -4.23
CA LYS A 127 -15.92 -14.13 -5.41
C LYS A 127 -14.44 -14.18 -5.04
N GLU A 128 -13.65 -14.84 -5.88
CA GLU A 128 -12.20 -14.78 -5.79
C GLU A 128 -11.66 -13.50 -6.44
N LEU A 129 -10.68 -12.89 -5.78
CA LEU A 129 -9.92 -11.77 -6.33
C LEU A 129 -8.84 -12.30 -7.29
N GLN A 130 -8.66 -11.65 -8.44
CA GLN A 130 -7.54 -11.95 -9.33
C GLN A 130 -6.21 -11.85 -8.56
N GLU A 131 -5.30 -12.79 -8.82
CA GLU A 131 -4.04 -12.89 -8.08
C GLU A 131 -3.12 -11.68 -8.31
N ILE A 132 -2.68 -11.06 -7.21
CA ILE A 132 -1.64 -10.02 -7.20
C ILE A 132 -0.30 -10.71 -6.92
N ARG A 133 0.57 -10.77 -7.92
CA ARG A 133 1.86 -11.48 -7.83
C ARG A 133 2.94 -10.60 -7.19
N VAL A 134 3.76 -11.19 -6.32
CA VAL A 134 4.91 -10.53 -5.68
C VAL A 134 6.17 -11.34 -5.94
N ALA A 135 7.22 -10.68 -6.45
CA ALA A 135 8.52 -11.28 -6.69
C ALA A 135 9.63 -10.46 -6.01
N VAL A 136 10.68 -11.13 -5.55
CA VAL A 136 11.87 -10.50 -4.97
C VAL A 136 13.07 -10.81 -5.84
N ARG A 137 13.80 -9.76 -6.24
CA ARG A 137 15.06 -9.87 -6.97
C ARG A 137 16.19 -9.27 -6.14
N THR A 138 17.27 -10.02 -5.95
CA THR A 138 18.48 -9.59 -5.26
C THR A 138 19.69 -9.87 -6.16
N GLY A 139 20.88 -9.42 -5.76
CA GLY A 139 22.12 -9.71 -6.49
C GLY A 139 22.45 -11.20 -6.63
N ASP A 140 21.83 -12.07 -5.82
CA ASP A 140 22.03 -13.53 -5.86
C ASP A 140 20.93 -14.25 -6.66
N THR A 141 19.96 -13.52 -7.23
CA THR A 141 18.95 -14.13 -8.09
C THR A 141 19.61 -14.63 -9.36
N SER A 142 19.57 -15.94 -9.59
CA SER A 142 20.13 -16.58 -10.77
C SER A 142 19.69 -15.85 -12.05
N GLN A 143 20.65 -15.52 -12.90
CA GLN A 143 20.35 -15.01 -14.23
C GLN A 143 19.76 -16.16 -15.04
N SER A 144 18.48 -16.02 -15.42
CA SER A 144 17.79 -16.93 -16.34
C SER A 144 17.75 -16.28 -17.71
#